data_AF-A0A357MLY9-F1
#
_entry.id   AF-A0A357MLY9-F1
#
_cell.length_a   1.000
_cell.length_b   1.000
_cell.length_c   1.000
_cell.angle_alpha   90.00
_cell.angle_beta   90.00
_cell.angle_gamma   90.00
#
_symmetry.space_group_name_H-M   'P 1'
#
loop_
_entity.id
_entity.type
_entity.pdbx_description
1 polymer ?
#
loop_
_entity_poly.entity_id
_entity_poly.type
_entity_poly.pdbx_seq_one_letter_code
_entity_poly.pdbx_strand_id
1 'polypeptide(L)'
;IRDNETAAEAMGKDVTRRHLQIFILGSAVCGIGGAMLTTLDSQLVPTSYQPLRFTFLVWVMVIVGGSGNNLGAVLGGLLIWFFWVQVEPMGIWFMQTVTAGLPEGSALKEHLLDSAAHMRLLTMGVVLLVVLRFSPRGLIPEK
;
A
#
# COMPACT_ATOMS: atom_id res chain seq x y z
N ILE A 1 -24.96 14.05 -4.12
CA ILE A 1 -23.56 14.48 -4.01
C ILE A 1 -22.69 13.52 -4.81
N ARG A 2 -22.57 12.25 -4.42
CA ARG A 2 -21.75 11.27 -5.15
C ARG A 2 -22.21 11.02 -6.60
N ASP A 3 -23.51 10.81 -6.83
CA ASP A 3 -23.99 10.44 -8.19
C ASP A 3 -24.41 11.65 -9.04
N ASN A 4 -24.82 12.74 -8.39
CA ASN A 4 -25.15 14.00 -9.05
C ASN A 4 -24.95 15.15 -8.06
N GLU A 5 -24.01 16.04 -8.39
CA GLU A 5 -23.66 17.23 -7.60
C GLU A 5 -24.68 18.35 -7.83
N THR A 6 -25.03 18.64 -9.09
CA THR A 6 -25.99 19.68 -9.48
C THR A 6 -27.38 19.44 -8.88
N ALA A 7 -27.85 18.19 -8.87
CA ALA A 7 -29.12 17.85 -8.22
C ALA A 7 -29.06 17.99 -6.69
N ALA A 8 -27.90 17.77 -6.07
CA ALA A 8 -27.75 17.94 -4.63
C ALA A 8 -27.71 19.42 -4.23
N GLU A 9 -27.07 20.25 -5.05
CA GLU A 9 -27.03 21.71 -4.88
C GLU A 9 -28.43 22.33 -5.07
N ALA A 10 -29.19 21.88 -6.08
CA ALA A 10 -30.57 22.30 -6.30
C ALA A 10 -31.52 21.94 -5.13
N MET A 11 -31.18 20.92 -4.35
CA MET A 11 -31.90 20.52 -3.13
C MET A 11 -31.45 21.32 -1.89
N GLY A 12 -30.67 22.38 -2.06
CA GLY A 12 -30.20 23.26 -0.98
C GLY A 12 -29.05 22.69 -0.14
N LYS A 13 -28.39 21.61 -0.59
CA LYS A 13 -27.20 21.09 0.08
C LYS A 13 -25.96 21.81 -0.42
N ASP A 14 -25.19 22.38 0.50
CA ASP A 14 -23.89 22.96 0.20
C ASP A 14 -22.86 21.85 -0.05
N VAL A 15 -22.63 21.56 -1.33
CA VAL A 15 -21.74 20.48 -1.77
C VAL A 15 -20.28 20.86 -1.54
N THR A 16 -19.91 22.12 -1.78
CA THR A 16 -18.56 22.66 -1.58
C THR A 16 -18.11 22.52 -0.13
N ARG A 17 -18.96 22.92 0.83
CA ARG A 17 -18.65 22.78 2.26
C ARG A 17 -18.51 21.32 2.67
N ARG A 18 -19.30 20.42 2.09
CA ARG A 18 -19.21 18.98 2.39
C ARG A 18 -17.93 18.35 1.87
N HIS A 19 -17.49 18.70 0.65
CA HIS A 19 -16.20 18.27 0.12
C HIS A 19 -15.03 18.81 0.94
N LEU A 20 -15.09 20.10 1.33
CA LEU A 20 -14.06 20.72 2.15
C LEU A 20 -13.93 20.03 3.52
N GLN A 21 -15.04 19.68 4.17
CA GLN A 21 -15.02 18.92 5.44
C GLN A 21 -14.29 17.58 5.29
N ILE A 22 -14.59 16.82 4.23
CA ILE A 22 -13.96 15.51 3.98
C ILE A 22 -12.47 15.68 3.68
N PHE A 23 -12.11 16.71 2.90
CA PHE A 23 -10.72 17.02 2.57
C PHE A 23 -9.90 17.40 3.81
N ILE A 24 -10.44 18.26 4.67
CA ILE A 24 -9.80 18.66 5.93
C ILE A 24 -9.62 17.45 6.85
N LEU A 25 -10.68 16.64 7.01
CA LEU A 25 -10.62 15.45 7.85
C LEU A 25 -9.56 14.45 7.35
N GLY A 26 -9.52 14.18 6.04
CA GLY A 26 -8.52 13.30 5.43
C GLY A 26 -7.10 13.83 5.60
N SER A 27 -6.90 15.12 5.35
CA SER A 27 -5.59 15.77 5.49
C SER A 27 -5.10 15.77 6.94
N ALA A 28 -6.00 15.97 7.92
CA ALA A 28 -5.67 15.92 9.33
C ALA A 28 -5.18 14.53 9.76
N VAL A 29 -5.87 13.47 9.33
CA VAL A 29 -5.46 12.08 9.63
C VAL A 29 -4.11 11.75 8.99
N CYS A 30 -3.90 12.12 7.72
CA CYS A 30 -2.62 11.93 7.04
C CYS A 30 -1.48 12.71 7.72
N GLY A 31 -1.73 13.94 8.16
CA GLY A 31 -0.75 14.76 8.86
C GLY A 31 -0.34 14.16 10.21
N ILE A 32 -1.30 13.68 11.01
CA ILE A 32 -1.04 13.00 12.28
C ILE A 32 -0.24 11.71 12.03
N GLY A 33 -0.63 10.91 11.02
CA GLY A 33 0.10 9.70 10.65
C GLY A 33 1.56 9.96 10.28
N GLY A 34 1.84 11.01 9.50
CA GLY A 34 3.20 11.40 9.14
C GLY A 34 4.03 11.87 10.35
N ALA A 35 3.42 12.63 11.26
CA ALA A 35 4.06 13.07 12.50
C ALA A 35 4.42 11.88 13.41
N MET A 36 3.52 10.90 13.53
CA MET A 36 3.75 9.66 14.28
C MET A 36 4.88 8.83 13.66
N LEU A 37 4.90 8.68 12.33
CA LEU A 37 5.96 7.96 11.62
C LEU A 37 7.34 8.58 11.90
N THR A 38 7.45 9.91 11.78
CA THR A 38 8.71 10.63 12.03
C THR A 38 9.18 10.47 13.48
N THR A 39 8.22 10.44 14.42
CA THR A 39 8.50 10.26 15.85
C THR A 39 8.95 8.82 16.14
N LEU A 40 8.35 7.83 15.48
CA LEU A 40 8.74 6.42 15.59
C LEU A 40 10.18 6.21 15.09
N ASP A 41 10.52 6.77 13.94
CA ASP A 41 11.86 6.62 13.35
C ASP A 41 12.94 7.42 14.12
N SER A 42 12.55 8.40 14.95
CA SER A 42 13.42 9.26 15.77
C SER A 42 14.51 10.04 14.99
N GLN A 43 14.56 9.88 13.67
CA GLN A 43 15.51 10.51 12.77
C GLN A 43 14.83 10.83 11.43
N LEU A 44 15.09 12.03 10.92
CA LEU A 44 14.64 12.46 9.61
C LEU A 44 15.77 12.22 8.60
N VAL A 45 15.76 11.03 7.99
CA VAL A 45 16.73 10.66 6.94
C VAL A 45 16.02 10.75 5.58
N PRO A 46 16.32 11.76 4.74
CA PRO A 46 15.60 11.97 3.47
C PRO A 46 15.67 10.77 2.52
N THR A 47 16.76 10.01 2.55
CA THR A 47 16.95 8.83 1.69
C THR A 47 16.03 7.66 2.03
N SER A 48 15.46 7.63 3.24
CA SER A 48 14.51 6.59 3.68
C SER A 48 13.10 6.80 3.12
N TYR A 49 12.76 8.04 2.71
CA TYR A 49 11.45 8.40 2.17
C TYR A 49 11.36 8.11 0.67
N GLN A 50 11.53 6.84 0.31
CA GLN A 50 11.48 6.42 -1.09
C GLN A 50 10.02 6.44 -1.61
N PRO A 51 9.74 7.14 -2.74
CA PRO A 51 8.38 7.22 -3.29
C PRO A 51 7.77 5.85 -3.58
N LEU A 52 8.57 4.89 -4.04
CA LEU A 52 8.14 3.52 -4.32
C LEU A 52 7.51 2.83 -3.10
N ARG A 53 7.95 3.18 -1.87
CA ARG A 53 7.45 2.57 -0.64
C ARG A 53 6.20 3.25 -0.10
N PHE A 54 6.11 4.58 -0.21
CA PHE A 54 5.05 5.35 0.46
C PHE A 54 3.93 5.83 -0.46
N THR A 55 4.22 6.19 -1.71
CA THR A 55 3.16 6.66 -2.63
C THR A 55 2.62 5.51 -3.46
N PHE A 56 3.51 4.76 -4.13
CA PHE A 56 3.11 3.68 -5.02
C PHE A 56 2.33 2.59 -4.27
N LEU A 57 2.78 2.20 -3.08
CA LEU A 57 2.11 1.20 -2.25
C LEU A 57 0.66 1.59 -1.89
N VAL A 58 0.42 2.86 -1.54
CA VAL A 58 -0.93 3.36 -1.23
C VAL A 58 -1.81 3.38 -2.47
N TRP A 59 -1.25 3.71 -3.64
CA TRP A 59 -1.96 3.56 -4.91
C TRP A 59 -2.36 2.10 -5.17
N VAL A 60 -1.44 1.16 -4.96
CA VAL A 60 -1.73 -0.28 -5.09
C VAL A 60 -2.87 -0.67 -4.14
N MET A 61 -2.84 -0.26 -2.88
CA MET A 61 -3.91 -0.52 -1.91
C MET A 61 -5.29 -0.10 -2.41
N VAL A 62 -5.40 1.12 -2.95
CA VAL A 62 -6.68 1.67 -3.45
C VAL A 62 -7.12 0.97 -4.73
N ILE A 63 -6.20 0.70 -5.66
CA ILE A 63 -6.50 0.00 -6.91
C ILE A 63 -6.99 -1.42 -6.63
N VAL A 64 -6.34 -2.14 -5.71
CA VAL A 64 -6.71 -3.50 -5.29
C VAL A 64 -8.07 -3.51 -4.60
N GLY A 65 -8.31 -2.54 -3.73
CA GLY A 65 -9.57 -2.39 -3.03
C GLY A 65 -10.74 -2.01 -3.94
N GLY A 66 -10.46 -1.27 -5.00
CA GLY A 66 -11.45 -0.69 -5.92
C GLY A 66 -11.74 0.76 -5.54
N SER A 67 -11.48 1.69 -6.47
CA SER A 67 -11.70 3.13 -6.27
C SER A 67 -13.19 3.51 -6.13
N GLY A 68 -14.10 2.62 -6.54
CA GLY A 68 -15.53 2.84 -6.49
C GLY A 68 -16.17 2.58 -5.13
N ASN A 69 -15.56 1.81 -4.21
CA ASN A 69 -16.22 1.50 -2.94
C ASN A 69 -15.30 1.78 -1.74
N ASN A 70 -15.77 2.63 -0.81
CA ASN A 70 -15.02 2.98 0.41
C ASN A 70 -14.67 1.73 1.23
N LEU A 71 -15.58 0.74 1.31
CA LEU A 71 -15.31 -0.53 2.01
C LEU A 71 -14.27 -1.37 1.26
N GLY A 72 -14.31 -1.35 -0.07
CA GLY A 72 -13.31 -1.99 -0.92
C GLY A 72 -11.93 -1.39 -0.71
N ALA A 73 -11.80 -0.07 -0.73
CA ALA A 73 -10.54 0.64 -0.49
C ALA A 73 -9.93 0.31 0.89
N VAL A 74 -10.75 0.26 1.95
CA VAL A 74 -10.28 -0.10 3.30
C VAL A 74 -9.79 -1.55 3.34
N LEU A 75 -10.54 -2.48 2.74
CA LEU A 75 -10.17 -3.89 2.69
C LEU A 75 -8.91 -4.13 1.83
N GLY A 76 -8.77 -3.41 0.72
CA GLY A 76 -7.57 -3.41 -0.12
C GLY A 76 -6.35 -2.88 0.61
N GLY A 77 -6.51 -1.79 1.38
CA GLY A 77 -5.49 -1.28 2.30
C GLY A 77 -5.02 -2.32 3.30
N LEU A 78 -5.96 -2.96 4.00
CA LEU A 78 -5.65 -3.97 5.01
C LEU A 78 -4.97 -5.21 4.41
N LEU A 79 -5.47 -5.72 3.29
CA LEU A 79 -4.91 -6.91 2.65
C LEU A 79 -3.49 -6.66 2.14
N ILE A 80 -3.27 -5.56 1.40
CA ILE A 80 -1.94 -5.25 0.86
C ILE A 80 -0.96 -4.92 1.99
N TRP A 81 -1.41 -4.25 3.05
CA TRP A 81 -0.58 -4.06 4.25
C TRP A 81 -0.19 -5.40 4.88
N PHE A 82 -1.15 -6.33 5.02
CA PHE A 82 -0.88 -7.67 5.54
C PHE A 82 0.14 -8.41 4.68
N PHE A 83 -0.06 -8.43 3.35
CA PHE A 83 0.91 -9.02 2.43
C PHE A 83 2.28 -8.34 2.52
N TRP A 84 2.34 -7.02 2.64
CA TRP A 84 3.59 -6.26 2.79
C TRP A 84 4.38 -6.67 4.04
N VAL A 85 3.70 -6.94 5.15
CA VAL A 85 4.32 -7.40 6.39
C VAL A 85 4.73 -8.88 6.30
N GLN A 86 3.93 -9.72 5.64
CA GLN A 86 4.20 -11.17 5.53
C GLN A 86 5.24 -11.55 4.46
N VAL A 87 5.42 -10.71 3.45
CA VAL A 87 6.39 -10.92 2.37
C VAL A 87 7.82 -10.98 2.89
N GLU A 88 8.17 -10.14 3.86
CA GLU A 88 9.51 -10.07 4.45
C GLU A 88 9.91 -11.39 5.14
N PRO A 89 9.15 -11.94 6.11
CA PRO A 89 9.46 -13.22 6.73
C PRO A 89 9.36 -14.39 5.74
N MET A 90 8.41 -14.36 4.81
CA MET A 90 8.27 -15.40 3.79
C MET A 90 9.44 -15.42 2.81
N GLY A 91 9.96 -14.23 2.45
CA GLY A 91 11.14 -14.10 1.61
C GLY A 91 12.40 -14.62 2.29
N ILE A 92 12.60 -14.29 3.57
CA ILE A 92 13.72 -14.81 4.37
C ILE A 92 13.62 -16.33 4.49
N TRP A 93 12.43 -16.87 4.82
CA TRP A 93 12.21 -18.31 4.93
C TRP A 93 12.46 -19.05 3.62
N PHE A 94 12.00 -18.51 2.48
CA PHE A 94 12.24 -19.09 1.16
C PHE A 94 13.73 -19.10 0.83
N MET A 95 14.43 -17.99 1.06
CA MET A 95 15.87 -17.91 0.82
C MET A 95 16.66 -18.84 1.74
N GLN A 96 16.29 -18.95 3.01
CA GLN A 96 16.90 -19.91 3.93
C GLN A 96 16.70 -21.36 3.47
N THR A 97 15.52 -21.69 2.94
CA THR A 97 15.20 -23.04 2.42
C THR A 97 16.00 -23.36 1.16
N VAL A 98 16.09 -22.41 0.21
CA VAL A 98 16.85 -22.59 -1.03
C VAL A 98 18.36 -22.62 -0.77
N THR A 99 18.84 -21.87 0.22
CA THR A 99 20.26 -21.79 0.57
C THR A 99 20.68 -22.82 1.63
N ALA A 100 19.75 -23.66 2.11
CA ALA A 100 20.02 -24.72 3.07
C ALA A 100 20.96 -25.82 2.51
N GLY A 101 21.01 -25.98 1.19
CA GLY A 101 21.92 -26.92 0.52
C GLY A 101 23.32 -26.37 0.21
N LEU A 102 23.61 -25.10 0.53
CA LEU A 102 24.88 -24.45 0.19
C LEU A 102 25.82 -24.35 1.41
N PRO A 103 27.13 -24.63 1.24
CA PRO A 103 28.10 -24.55 2.33
C PRO A 103 28.17 -23.15 2.96
N GLU A 104 28.28 -23.11 4.28
CA GLU A 104 28.50 -21.89 5.07
C GLU A 104 29.87 -21.31 4.76
N GLY A 105 29.90 -20.21 3.99
CA GLY A 105 31.15 -19.51 3.62
C GLY A 105 31.31 -19.17 2.13
N SER A 106 30.38 -19.59 1.26
CA SER A 106 30.42 -19.19 -0.17
C SER A 106 29.92 -17.75 -0.38
N ALA A 107 30.67 -16.94 -1.14
CA ALA A 107 30.26 -15.58 -1.55
C ALA A 107 28.88 -15.55 -2.26
N LEU A 108 28.45 -16.70 -2.80
CA LEU A 108 27.13 -16.91 -3.40
C LEU A 108 25.99 -16.87 -2.36
N LYS A 109 26.18 -17.42 -1.16
CA LYS A 109 25.18 -17.39 -0.06
C LYS A 109 24.98 -15.98 0.46
N GLU A 110 26.07 -15.21 0.56
CA GLU A 110 26.04 -13.81 1.00
C GLU A 110 25.37 -12.90 -0.06
N HIS A 111 25.68 -13.10 -1.35
CA HIS A 111 25.01 -12.39 -2.44
C HIS A 111 23.52 -12.73 -2.57
N LEU A 112 23.13 -13.99 -2.29
CA LEU A 112 21.72 -14.41 -2.28
C LEU A 112 20.97 -13.82 -1.08
N LEU A 113 21.59 -13.75 0.11
CA LEU A 113 20.98 -13.10 1.27
C LEU A 113 20.79 -11.59 1.05
N ASP A 114 21.74 -10.92 0.40
CA ASP A 114 21.59 -9.50 0.04
C ASP A 114 20.54 -9.28 -1.07
N SER A 115 20.41 -10.25 -1.99
CA SER A 115 19.33 -10.28 -2.98
C SER A 115 17.94 -10.47 -2.36
N ALA A 116 17.85 -11.05 -1.16
CA ALA A 116 16.57 -11.21 -0.44
C ALA A 116 15.94 -9.85 -0.06
N ALA A 117 16.75 -8.81 0.17
CA ALA A 117 16.25 -7.47 0.44
C ALA A 117 15.46 -6.89 -0.75
N HIS A 118 15.84 -7.26 -1.96
CA HIS A 118 15.16 -6.85 -3.20
C HIS A 118 13.88 -7.65 -3.48
N MET A 119 13.68 -8.79 -2.79
CA MET A 119 12.49 -9.62 -2.93
C MET A 119 11.21 -8.83 -2.62
N ARG A 120 11.27 -7.86 -1.70
CA ARG A 120 10.15 -7.00 -1.31
C ARG A 120 9.58 -6.21 -2.48
N LEU A 121 10.43 -5.70 -3.37
CA LEU A 121 10.03 -4.95 -4.57
C LEU A 121 9.48 -5.89 -5.64
N LEU A 122 10.10 -7.06 -5.83
CA LEU A 122 9.63 -8.06 -6.79
C LEU A 122 8.23 -8.57 -6.42
N THR A 123 8.00 -8.86 -5.14
CA THR A 123 6.67 -9.25 -4.66
C THR A 123 5.62 -8.16 -4.83
N MET A 124 5.97 -6.88 -4.70
CA MET A 124 5.02 -5.80 -5.02
C MET A 124 4.60 -5.84 -6.49
N GLY A 125 5.57 -5.98 -7.40
CA GLY A 125 5.30 -6.10 -8.83
C GLY A 125 4.41 -7.31 -9.15
N VAL A 126 4.70 -8.45 -8.56
CA VAL A 126 3.91 -9.68 -8.74
C VAL A 126 2.51 -9.53 -8.16
N VAL A 127 2.35 -8.98 -6.95
CA VAL A 127 1.04 -8.73 -6.33
C VAL A 127 0.20 -7.80 -7.20
N LEU A 128 0.81 -6.73 -7.72
CA LEU A 128 0.12 -5.82 -8.64
C LEU A 128 -0.31 -6.53 -9.93
N LEU A 129 0.58 -7.31 -10.55
CA LEU A 129 0.26 -8.08 -11.75
C LEU A 129 -0.86 -9.10 -11.51
N VAL A 130 -0.83 -9.82 -10.40
CA VAL A 130 -1.85 -10.79 -10.01
C VAL A 130 -3.19 -10.09 -9.79
N VAL A 131 -3.21 -8.97 -9.06
CA VAL A 131 -4.45 -8.27 -8.78
C VAL A 131 -5.04 -7.65 -10.04
N LEU A 132 -4.23 -6.99 -10.86
CA LEU A 132 -4.70 -6.46 -12.16
C LEU A 132 -5.18 -7.58 -13.09
N ARG A 133 -4.59 -8.78 -12.98
CA ARG A 133 -4.99 -9.94 -13.79
C ARG A 133 -6.32 -10.55 -13.36
N PHE A 134 -6.55 -10.70 -12.05
CA PHE A 134 -7.70 -11.43 -11.52
C PHE A 134 -8.88 -10.53 -11.10
N SER A 135 -8.63 -9.28 -10.70
CA SER A 135 -9.65 -8.37 -10.19
C SER A 135 -9.48 -6.93 -10.71
N PRO A 136 -9.65 -6.68 -12.03
CA PRO A 136 -9.43 -5.37 -12.64
C PRO A 136 -10.42 -4.27 -12.19
N ARG A 137 -11.52 -4.64 -11.51
CA ARG A 137 -12.50 -3.72 -10.93
C ARG A 137 -12.33 -3.54 -9.40
N GLY A 138 -11.28 -4.10 -8.82
CA GLY A 138 -11.10 -4.19 -7.37
C GLY A 138 -11.82 -5.41 -6.76
N LEU A 139 -11.49 -5.73 -5.51
CA LEU A 139 -12.03 -6.90 -4.79
C LEU A 139 -13.53 -6.82 -4.52
N ILE A 140 -14.09 -5.61 -4.36
CA ILE A 140 -15.52 -5.39 -4.15
C ILE A 140 -16.01 -4.37 -5.19
N PRO A 141 -16.66 -4.82 -6.29
CA PRO A 141 -17.21 -3.93 -7.30
C PRO A 141 -18.32 -3.04 -6.71
N GLU A 142 -18.44 -1.81 -7.22
CA GLU A 142 -19.54 -0.88 -6.93
C GLU A 142 -20.91 -1.52 -7.19
N LYS A 143 -21.86 -1.25 -6.31
CA LYS A 143 -23.30 -1.30 -6.60
C LYS A 143 -23.76 0.09 -7.01
#